data_AF-A0A2U1KFM6-F1
#
_entry.id   AF-A0A2U1KFM6-F1
#
_cell.length_a   1.000
_cell.length_b   1.000
_cell.length_c   1.000
_cell.angle_alpha   90.00
_cell.angle_beta   90.00
_cell.angle_gamma   90.00
#
_symmetry.space_group_name_H-M   'P 1'
#
loop_
_entity.id
_entity.type
_entity.pdbx_description
1 polymer ?
#
loop_
_entity_poly.entity_id
_entity_poly.type
_entity_poly.pdbx_seq_one_letter_code
_entity_poly.pdbx_strand_id
1 'polypeptide(L)'
;MSRNHLTGGIPTSLALLTNLGVLDLSNNNLSGRIPTSTQLQSFDNSSYIGNPSLCGLPLSIPCPGDLLPQNPRNTAQTDDVEDQDKLITRGFFISLLIGLAFGFWGVYGTLAVSKSCRYAYFSFISHVKDWICVMAAVNYAKLKRRVLA
;
A
#
# COMPACT_ATOMS: atom_id res chain seq x y z
N MET A 1 4.45 -21.60 16.46
CA MET A 1 3.33 -22.50 16.10
C MET A 1 2.09 -21.66 15.76
N SER A 2 2.00 -21.19 14.50
CA SER A 2 0.86 -20.46 13.96
C SER A 2 -0.26 -21.38 13.47
N ARG A 3 -1.46 -20.84 13.18
CA ARG A 3 -2.54 -21.52 12.42
C ARG A 3 -3.05 -22.80 13.06
N ASN A 4 -3.32 -22.76 14.35
CA ASN A 4 -3.96 -23.86 15.07
C ASN A 4 -5.31 -23.38 15.63
N HIS A 5 -6.05 -24.28 16.26
CA HIS A 5 -7.31 -23.96 16.94
C HIS A 5 -7.11 -23.79 18.44
N LEU A 6 -5.96 -23.24 18.87
CA LEU A 6 -5.69 -23.00 20.28
C LEU A 6 -6.67 -21.96 20.82
N THR A 7 -7.25 -22.23 21.98
CA THR A 7 -8.23 -21.39 22.65
C THR A 7 -7.78 -21.01 24.06
N GLY A 8 -8.39 -19.98 24.63
CA GLY A 8 -8.09 -19.51 25.99
C GLY A 8 -6.93 -18.50 26.05
N GLY A 9 -6.50 -18.19 27.27
CA GLY A 9 -5.46 -17.20 27.52
C GLY A 9 -4.04 -17.71 27.28
N ILE A 10 -3.13 -16.79 26.95
CA ILE A 10 -1.69 -17.11 26.93
C ILE A 10 -1.26 -17.35 28.39
N PRO A 11 -0.79 -18.56 28.73
CA PRO A 11 -0.46 -18.88 30.11
C PRO A 11 0.79 -18.11 30.54
N THR A 12 0.78 -17.62 31.78
CA THR A 12 1.94 -16.92 32.38
C THR A 12 3.18 -17.80 32.48
N SER A 13 3.02 -19.12 32.50
CA SER A 13 4.14 -20.08 32.43
C SER A 13 4.93 -19.98 31.12
N LEU A 14 4.28 -19.68 29.99
CA LEU A 14 4.97 -19.41 28.72
C LEU A 14 5.80 -18.13 28.82
N ALA A 15 5.32 -17.17 29.62
CA ALA A 15 5.95 -15.89 29.86
C ALA A 15 7.19 -15.99 30.80
N LEU A 16 7.33 -17.10 31.53
CA LEU A 16 8.49 -17.42 32.37
C LEU A 16 9.66 -18.04 31.60
N LEU A 17 9.45 -18.45 30.34
CA LEU A 17 10.51 -18.94 29.49
C LEU A 17 11.35 -17.74 29.02
N THR A 18 12.57 -17.61 29.53
CA THR A 18 13.46 -16.46 29.25
C THR A 18 14.34 -16.64 28.01
N ASN A 19 14.43 -17.85 27.46
CA ASN A 19 15.31 -18.21 26.35
C ASN A 19 14.54 -18.49 25.05
N LEU A 20 13.33 -17.94 24.89
CA LEU A 20 12.52 -18.18 23.71
C LEU A 20 13.03 -17.31 22.56
N GLY A 21 13.66 -17.93 21.55
CA GLY A 21 14.23 -17.19 20.40
C GLY A 21 13.20 -16.79 19.35
N VAL A 22 12.17 -17.61 19.15
CA VAL A 22 11.10 -17.38 18.17
C VAL A 22 9.78 -17.83 18.76
N LEU A 23 8.78 -16.96 18.69
CA LEU A 23 7.40 -17.27 19.05
C LEU A 23 6.49 -16.85 17.91
N ASP A 24 5.57 -17.73 17.55
CA ASP A 24 4.53 -17.42 16.58
C ASP A 24 3.25 -18.12 17.07
N LEU A 25 2.29 -17.32 17.49
CA LEU A 25 0.94 -17.71 17.93
C LEU A 25 -0.12 -17.13 17.00
N SER A 26 0.28 -16.67 15.81
CA SER A 26 -0.63 -16.05 14.84
C SER A 26 -1.70 -17.03 14.38
N ASN A 27 -2.87 -16.48 14.02
CA ASN A 27 -4.01 -17.23 13.49
C ASN A 27 -4.47 -18.38 14.40
N ASN A 28 -4.70 -18.08 15.68
CA ASN A 28 -5.36 -18.98 16.63
C ASN A 28 -6.65 -18.34 17.15
N ASN A 29 -7.31 -18.97 18.13
CA ASN A 29 -8.49 -18.42 18.79
C ASN A 29 -8.18 -18.08 20.27
N LEU A 30 -6.99 -17.53 20.52
CA LEU A 30 -6.56 -17.10 21.84
C LEU A 30 -7.35 -15.86 22.28
N SER A 31 -7.53 -15.73 23.59
CA SER A 31 -8.33 -14.67 24.20
C SER A 31 -7.65 -14.04 25.42
N GLY A 32 -8.06 -12.83 25.78
CA GLY A 32 -7.57 -12.14 26.97
C GLY A 32 -6.32 -11.28 26.73
N ARG A 33 -5.70 -10.83 27.82
CA ARG A 33 -4.56 -9.90 27.80
C ARG A 33 -3.25 -10.65 27.61
N ILE A 34 -2.39 -10.15 26.72
CA ILE A 34 -1.00 -10.62 26.59
C ILE A 34 -0.24 -10.30 27.90
N PRO A 35 0.40 -11.27 28.56
CA PRO A 35 1.12 -11.04 29.82
C PRO A 35 2.19 -9.95 29.72
N THR A 36 2.05 -8.89 30.52
CA THR A 36 3.01 -7.79 30.57
C THR A 36 4.25 -8.15 31.38
N SER A 37 5.33 -7.39 31.19
CA SER A 37 6.63 -7.55 31.86
C SER A 37 7.35 -8.88 31.61
N THR A 38 7.11 -9.50 30.46
CA THR A 38 7.71 -10.79 30.07
C THR A 38 8.36 -10.71 28.68
N GLN A 39 9.12 -11.74 28.30
CA GLN A 39 9.70 -11.86 26.95
C GLN A 39 8.61 -11.87 25.85
N LEU A 40 7.35 -12.13 26.18
CA LEU A 40 6.26 -12.10 25.22
C LEU A 40 6.07 -10.72 24.56
N GLN A 41 6.40 -9.64 25.27
CA GLN A 41 6.34 -8.28 24.72
C GLN A 41 7.52 -7.93 23.79
N SER A 42 8.59 -8.73 23.76
CA SER A 42 9.71 -8.48 22.83
C SER A 42 9.47 -9.05 21.43
N PHE A 43 8.43 -9.86 21.24
CA PHE A 43 8.05 -10.37 19.92
C PHE A 43 7.18 -9.37 19.16
N ASP A 44 7.27 -9.39 17.84
CA ASP A 44 6.47 -8.51 16.98
C ASP A 44 4.97 -8.84 17.04
N ASN A 45 4.14 -7.85 16.73
CA ASN A 45 2.68 -7.99 16.59
C ASN A 45 2.29 -9.12 15.62
N SER A 46 3.09 -9.37 14.58
CA SER A 46 2.89 -10.49 13.64
C SER A 46 2.80 -11.84 14.32
N SER A 47 3.47 -12.01 15.46
CA SER A 47 3.47 -13.25 16.25
C SER A 47 2.12 -13.53 16.91
N TYR A 48 1.22 -12.56 16.95
CA TYR A 48 -0.04 -12.63 17.68
C TYR A 48 -1.27 -12.27 16.82
N ILE A 49 -1.04 -11.79 15.58
CA ILE A 49 -2.09 -11.39 14.64
C ILE A 49 -3.04 -12.55 14.32
N GLY A 50 -4.30 -12.25 14.04
CA GLY A 50 -5.30 -13.27 13.71
C GLY A 50 -5.88 -14.03 14.91
N ASN A 51 -5.75 -13.48 16.12
CA ASN A 51 -6.46 -13.91 17.33
C ASN A 51 -7.53 -12.85 17.70
N PRO A 52 -8.83 -13.08 17.47
CA PRO A 52 -9.84 -12.02 17.51
C PRO A 52 -10.16 -11.49 18.92
N SER A 53 -9.88 -12.27 19.97
CA SER A 53 -10.20 -11.92 21.35
C SER A 53 -8.96 -11.60 22.20
N LEU A 54 -7.80 -11.47 21.57
CA LEU A 54 -6.53 -11.17 22.21
C LEU A 54 -6.29 -9.64 22.20
N CYS A 55 -5.82 -9.09 23.31
CA CYS A 55 -5.60 -7.65 23.46
C CYS A 55 -4.33 -7.34 24.28
N GLY A 56 -3.86 -6.09 24.23
CA GLY A 56 -2.66 -5.61 24.91
C GLY A 56 -1.40 -5.66 24.05
N LEU A 57 -0.35 -4.95 24.47
CA LEU A 57 0.94 -4.91 23.79
C LEU A 57 1.54 -6.32 23.62
N PRO A 58 2.16 -6.64 22.47
CA PRO A 58 2.52 -5.78 21.33
C PRO A 58 1.39 -5.55 20.29
N LEU A 59 0.16 -6.03 20.54
CA LEU A 59 -1.01 -5.69 19.72
C LEU A 59 -1.48 -4.25 20.01
N SER A 60 -1.92 -3.54 18.97
CA SER A 60 -2.53 -2.21 19.11
C SER A 60 -3.98 -2.23 19.61
N ILE A 61 -4.51 -3.42 19.94
CA ILE A 61 -5.88 -3.60 20.45
C ILE A 61 -5.85 -3.38 21.98
N PRO A 62 -6.45 -2.30 22.50
CA PRO A 62 -6.47 -2.04 23.94
C PRO A 62 -7.38 -3.05 24.68
N CYS A 63 -7.04 -3.41 25.92
CA CYS A 63 -7.87 -4.30 26.71
C CYS A 63 -8.93 -3.52 27.53
N PRO A 64 -10.12 -4.11 27.78
CA PRO A 64 -11.08 -3.57 28.72
C PRO A 64 -10.44 -3.43 30.12
N GLY A 65 -10.28 -2.19 30.60
CA GLY A 65 -9.61 -1.89 31.87
C GLY A 65 -8.44 -0.91 31.75
N ASP A 66 -7.90 -0.70 30.54
CA ASP A 66 -6.85 0.33 30.31
C ASP A 66 -7.43 1.76 30.22
N LEU A 67 -8.76 1.91 30.35
CA LEU A 67 -9.51 3.15 30.10
C LEU A 67 -10.06 3.86 31.37
N LEU A 68 -9.36 3.82 32.52
CA LEU A 68 -9.65 4.76 33.63
C LEU A 68 -8.34 5.36 34.18
N PRO A 69 -8.26 6.66 34.59
CA PRO A 69 -9.34 7.65 34.80
C PRO A 69 -9.14 9.03 34.13
N GLN A 70 -10.25 9.77 33.96
CA GLN A 70 -10.38 11.23 33.71
C GLN A 70 -9.52 11.89 32.61
N ASN A 71 -10.14 12.16 31.44
CA ASN A 71 -10.33 13.52 30.85
C ASN A 71 -10.99 13.35 29.46
N PRO A 72 -12.20 13.90 29.20
CA PRO A 72 -12.82 13.81 27.87
C PRO A 72 -12.13 14.80 26.93
N ARG A 73 -11.08 14.36 26.24
CA ARG A 73 -10.57 15.07 25.07
C ARG A 73 -9.90 14.11 24.11
N ASN A 74 -10.73 13.48 23.31
CA ASN A 74 -10.77 13.67 21.86
C ASN A 74 -11.50 12.47 21.25
N THR A 75 -12.78 12.68 20.95
CA THR A 75 -13.37 12.09 19.76
C THR A 75 -12.46 12.45 18.59
N ALA A 76 -11.65 11.52 18.14
CA ALA A 76 -10.97 11.62 16.86
C ALA A 76 -10.85 10.20 16.32
N GLN A 77 -11.76 9.91 15.39
CA GLN A 77 -11.58 8.99 14.28
C GLN A 77 -11.00 7.61 14.62
N THR A 78 -11.90 6.65 14.66
CA THR A 78 -11.64 5.28 14.23
C THR A 78 -11.43 5.28 12.71
N ASP A 79 -10.34 5.90 12.26
CA ASP A 79 -9.75 5.58 10.98
C ASP A 79 -8.54 4.67 11.28
N ASP A 80 -8.28 3.71 10.39
CA ASP A 80 -7.03 2.96 10.30
C ASP A 80 -6.95 1.61 11.06
N VAL A 81 -7.90 0.70 10.79
CA VAL A 81 -7.62 -0.75 10.84
C VAL A 81 -7.96 -1.40 9.49
N GLU A 82 -7.33 -0.90 8.42
CA GLU A 82 -7.22 -1.59 7.13
C GLU A 82 -6.06 -1.03 6.29
N ASP A 83 -4.93 -0.66 6.92
CA ASP A 83 -4.05 0.38 6.36
C ASP A 83 -2.59 -0.02 6.10
N GLN A 84 -2.29 -1.32 5.93
CA GLN A 84 -0.98 -1.73 5.38
C GLN A 84 -1.06 -2.10 3.90
N ASP A 85 -2.05 -2.91 3.49
CA ASP A 85 -2.21 -3.30 2.07
C ASP A 85 -2.82 -2.16 1.21
N LYS A 86 -3.68 -1.33 1.82
CA LYS A 86 -4.23 -0.13 1.16
C LYS A 86 -3.22 1.00 1.06
N LEU A 87 -2.27 1.12 1.99
CA LEU A 87 -1.27 2.18 1.99
C LEU A 87 -0.21 1.98 0.89
N ILE A 88 0.25 0.75 0.65
CA ILE A 88 1.16 0.43 -0.46
C ILE A 88 0.46 0.70 -1.80
N THR A 89 -0.78 0.22 -1.95
CA THR A 89 -1.58 0.40 -3.16
C THR A 89 -1.87 1.89 -3.43
N ARG A 90 -2.30 2.64 -2.41
CA ARG A 90 -2.59 4.08 -2.50
C ARG A 90 -1.33 4.91 -2.73
N GLY A 91 -0.20 4.52 -2.13
CA GLY A 91 1.11 5.14 -2.37
C GLY A 91 1.56 5.01 -3.82
N PHE A 92 1.36 3.85 -4.45
CA PHE A 92 1.64 3.65 -5.87
C PHE A 92 0.81 4.60 -6.76
N PHE A 93 -0.51 4.68 -6.55
CA PHE A 93 -1.36 5.58 -7.33
C PHE A 93 -0.99 7.06 -7.17
N ILE A 94 -0.67 7.50 -5.95
CA ILE A 94 -0.23 8.87 -5.68
C ILE A 94 1.11 9.16 -6.39
N SER A 95 2.06 8.22 -6.32
CA SER A 95 3.35 8.36 -7.00
C SER A 95 3.21 8.42 -8.53
N LEU A 96 2.28 7.65 -9.11
CA LEU A 96 1.98 7.65 -10.53
C LEU A 96 1.41 9.00 -10.99
N LEU A 97 0.47 9.55 -10.24
CA LEU A 97 -0.14 10.85 -10.53
C LEU A 97 0.88 11.99 -10.43
N ILE A 98 1.69 11.98 -9.37
CA ILE A 98 2.73 12.98 -9.16
C ILE A 98 3.79 12.88 -10.28
N GLY A 99 4.20 11.66 -10.64
CA GLY A 99 5.16 11.42 -11.73
C GLY A 99 4.65 11.94 -13.09
N LEU A 100 3.36 11.72 -13.40
CA LEU A 100 2.75 12.26 -14.62
C LEU A 100 2.67 13.78 -14.61
N ALA A 101 2.31 14.39 -13.48
CA ALA A 101 2.25 15.85 -13.35
C ALA A 101 3.63 16.49 -13.54
N PHE A 102 4.67 15.98 -12.88
CA PHE A 102 6.03 16.49 -13.02
C PHE A 102 6.63 16.21 -14.40
N GLY A 103 6.38 15.03 -14.98
CA GLY A 103 6.80 14.71 -16.34
C GLY A 103 6.16 15.64 -17.38
N PHE A 104 4.84 15.85 -17.25
CA PHE A 104 4.10 16.75 -18.13
C PHE A 104 4.58 18.21 -17.99
N TRP A 105 4.78 18.69 -16.75
CA TRP A 105 5.26 20.05 -16.49
C TRP A 105 6.71 20.25 -16.93
N GLY A 106 7.55 19.21 -16.86
CA GLY A 106 8.92 19.23 -17.36
C GLY A 106 8.99 19.41 -18.88
N VAL A 107 8.20 18.64 -19.63
CA VAL A 107 8.09 18.78 -21.09
C VAL A 107 7.47 20.14 -21.45
N TYR A 108 6.36 20.50 -20.81
CA TYR A 108 5.68 21.78 -21.05
C TYR A 108 6.58 22.98 -20.73
N GLY A 109 7.30 22.94 -19.61
CA GLY A 109 8.24 23.97 -19.19
C GLY A 109 9.44 24.09 -20.13
N THR A 110 10.00 22.96 -20.57
CA THR A 110 11.11 22.93 -21.53
C THR A 110 10.69 23.54 -22.88
N LEU A 111 9.47 23.25 -23.33
CA LEU A 111 8.88 23.81 -24.55
C LEU A 111 8.52 25.29 -24.41
N ALA A 112 8.11 25.75 -23.22
CA ALA A 112 7.76 27.14 -22.95
C ALA A 112 9.00 28.05 -22.88
N VAL A 113 10.12 27.57 -22.33
CA VAL A 113 11.31 28.38 -22.08
C VAL A 113 12.24 28.46 -23.30
N SER A 114 12.35 27.39 -24.09
CA SER A 114 13.31 27.37 -25.21
C SER A 114 12.63 27.47 -26.58
N LYS A 115 12.80 28.64 -27.23
CA LYS A 115 12.32 28.87 -28.61
C LYS A 115 12.91 27.86 -29.59
N SER A 116 14.17 27.47 -29.42
CA SER A 116 14.85 26.50 -30.29
C SER A 116 14.31 25.06 -30.14
N CYS A 117 13.97 24.60 -28.93
CA CYS A 117 13.38 23.26 -28.76
C CYS A 117 11.94 23.20 -29.29
N ARG A 118 11.17 24.29 -29.17
CA ARG A 118 9.81 24.37 -29.73
C ARG A 118 9.81 24.15 -31.25
N TYR A 119 10.77 24.72 -31.98
CA TYR A 119 10.90 24.50 -33.42
C TYR A 119 11.34 23.07 -33.76
N ALA A 120 12.29 22.49 -33.02
CA ALA A 120 12.72 21.11 -33.22
C ALA A 120 11.59 20.09 -32.94
N TYR A 121 10.84 20.30 -31.86
CA TYR A 121 9.65 19.49 -31.53
C TYR A 121 8.58 19.58 -32.62
N PHE A 122 8.26 20.80 -33.08
CA PHE A 122 7.28 20.99 -34.15
C PHE A 122 7.73 20.33 -35.47
N SER A 123 9.02 20.47 -35.82
CA SER A 123 9.61 19.85 -37.00
C SER A 123 9.54 18.31 -36.94
N PHE A 124 9.77 17.73 -35.78
CA PHE A 124 9.60 16.29 -35.59
C PHE A 124 8.15 15.85 -35.79
N ILE A 125 7.20 16.55 -35.16
CA ILE A 125 5.76 16.25 -35.29
C ILE A 125 5.29 16.37 -36.75
N SER A 126 5.77 17.36 -37.50
CA SER A 126 5.43 17.47 -38.93
C SER A 126 5.91 16.26 -39.74
N HIS A 127 7.14 15.80 -39.51
CA HIS A 127 7.65 14.61 -40.19
C HIS A 127 6.86 13.34 -39.86
N VAL A 128 6.47 13.15 -38.61
CA VAL A 128 5.65 11.99 -38.19
C VAL A 128 4.27 12.05 -38.85
N LYS A 129 3.64 13.22 -38.89
CA LYS A 129 2.33 13.40 -39.55
C LYS A 129 2.39 13.05 -41.04
N ASP A 130 3.39 13.55 -41.76
CA ASP A 130 3.53 13.28 -43.19
C ASP A 130 3.74 11.79 -43.48
N TRP A 131 4.56 11.12 -42.68
CA TRP A 131 4.77 9.67 -42.79
C TRP A 131 3.49 8.86 -42.56
N ILE A 132 2.72 9.20 -41.51
CA ILE A 132 1.44 8.55 -41.22
C ILE A 132 0.43 8.82 -42.34
N CYS A 133 0.33 10.07 -42.82
CA CYS A 133 -0.56 10.44 -43.91
C CYS A 133 -0.26 9.66 -45.19
N VAL A 134 1.02 9.53 -45.58
CA VAL A 134 1.43 8.74 -46.75
C VAL A 134 1.09 7.27 -46.55
N MET A 135 1.38 6.70 -45.37
CA MET A 135 1.09 5.29 -45.09
C MET A 135 -0.42 5.01 -45.09
N ALA A 136 -1.22 5.89 -44.50
CA ALA A 136 -2.68 5.82 -44.51
C ALA A 136 -3.23 5.95 -45.93
N ALA A 137 -2.73 6.89 -46.74
CA ALA A 137 -3.15 7.08 -48.13
C ALA A 137 -2.83 5.85 -49.00
N VAL A 138 -1.64 5.26 -48.84
CA VAL A 138 -1.24 4.03 -49.55
C VAL A 138 -2.12 2.85 -49.13
N ASN A 139 -2.36 2.68 -47.83
CA ASN A 139 -3.20 1.59 -47.33
C ASN A 139 -4.67 1.77 -47.75
N TYR A 140 -5.19 2.99 -47.72
CA TYR A 140 -6.52 3.33 -48.22
C TYR A 140 -6.63 3.03 -49.72
N ALA A 141 -5.65 3.44 -50.53
CA ALA A 141 -5.64 3.15 -51.97
C ALA A 141 -5.58 1.65 -52.26
N LYS A 142 -4.77 0.88 -51.51
CA LYS A 142 -4.71 -0.59 -51.62
C LYS A 142 -6.04 -1.24 -51.25
N LEU A 143 -6.69 -0.79 -50.17
CA LEU A 143 -7.99 -1.30 -49.73
C LEU A 143 -9.08 -0.99 -50.76
N LYS A 144 -9.13 0.25 -51.25
CA LYS A 144 -10.08 0.69 -52.28
C LYS A 144 -9.98 -0.17 -53.55
N ARG A 145 -8.75 -0.52 -53.98
CA ARG A 145 -8.54 -1.42 -55.13
C ARG A 145 -9.02 -2.85 -54.90
N ARG A 146 -8.96 -3.36 -53.66
CA ARG A 146 -9.45 -4.71 -53.32
C ARG A 146 -10.96 -4.80 -53.15
N VAL A 147 -11.62 -3.68 -52.85
CA VAL A 147 -13.07 -3.61 -52.64
C VAL A 147 -13.83 -3.31 -53.94
N LEU A 148 -13.19 -2.61 -54.88
CA LEU A 148 -13.77 -2.25 -56.18
C LEU A 148 -13.36 -3.20 -57.33
N ALA A 149 -12.59 -4.26 -57.04
CA ALA A 149 -12.25 -5.34 -57.96
C ALA A 149 -13.01 -6.60 -57.55
#